data_AF-A0AA36JBD7-F1
#
_entry.id   AF-A0AA36JBD7-F1
#
_cell.length_a   1.000
_cell.length_b   1.000
_cell.length_c   1.000
_cell.angle_alpha   90.00
_cell.angle_beta   90.00
_cell.angle_gamma   90.00
#
_symmetry.space_group_name_H-M   'P 1'
#
loop_
_entity.id
_entity.type
_entity.pdbx_description
1 polymer ?
#
loop_
_entity_poly.entity_id
_entity_poly.type
_entity_poly.pdbx_seq_one_letter_code
_entity_poly.pdbx_strand_id
1 'polypeptide(L)'
;MPGILQLIVFAGQACNSHQADRQTQAVPVPALPSQPPHLTTEAELRWTFCAAQGETCRCSGKVRWGNAGTWLEYEPAGALHCSIEALPDVIPGDTKKHCECLQPDVGVAGADESPSAPSAPSAPPAPSAPAEWRFCASQWQECRCHGTVRWGNEGQWHEVKPRPGESSVTVSCSVAQLPDVAPGDDGKHCQCSGSVFVPPLPPEALSEGAEPLVSCEGHGWSGTKLWELQLRKAMEPLCKEKALWPYLEVYLDTRFREQHGRLYGEDGWCEEAWVNFAARDAKGRRVSGYAKGLTDQMVKSVHQYSSKPVVVVSFGSDAIPFLDPNRFPRMVLLHARMKAGLSFSFSGLRAALLARVKVGVNIEEDMMFVSPQADTLFARTREEITELYPFPMLPTHFLDRDPANKEAKYGNFLEFTVPGSPDPRFPRPTLRWGQAQGTWSFWALPFVGRWLAAKLLGREEQGVPTRSLGEAEDLLNVGLWREKASKAWCLWQTVGTDVAWNNFIGQRPPGAPGLNSDPTRFPEGVPIAFYWAWAEGNLDKYDRAFEELDKLKEAGSCPKTYWHAGKFYQTFAELKAEHPDVACTL
;
A
#
# COMPACT_ATOMS: atom_id res chain seq x y z
N MET A 1 -15.47 -45.07 45.49
CA MET A 1 -14.97 -44.60 44.17
C MET A 1 -14.50 -43.17 44.33
N PRO A 2 -13.28 -42.85 43.88
CA PRO A 2 -13.02 -41.56 43.25
C PRO A 2 -12.37 -41.75 41.87
N GLY A 3 -12.74 -40.94 40.89
CA GLY A 3 -12.13 -40.94 39.56
C GLY A 3 -10.88 -40.07 39.50
N ILE A 4 -9.81 -40.56 38.88
CA ILE A 4 -8.58 -39.79 38.62
C ILE A 4 -8.69 -39.19 37.22
N LEU A 5 -8.66 -37.87 37.11
CA LEU A 5 -8.55 -37.16 35.84
C LEU A 5 -7.06 -37.01 35.47
N GLN A 6 -6.61 -37.66 34.41
CA GLN A 6 -5.27 -37.44 33.87
C GLN A 6 -5.26 -36.23 32.93
N LEU A 7 -4.56 -35.16 33.32
CA LEU A 7 -4.16 -34.13 32.37
C LEU A 7 -2.99 -34.65 31.53
N ILE A 8 -3.16 -34.67 30.21
CA ILE A 8 -2.05 -34.90 29.26
C ILE A 8 -1.49 -33.53 28.87
N VAL A 9 -0.24 -33.27 29.24
CA VAL A 9 0.50 -32.07 28.84
C VAL A 9 1.45 -32.44 27.71
N PHE A 10 1.21 -31.93 26.51
CA PHE A 10 2.15 -32.05 25.39
C PHE A 10 3.27 -31.01 25.55
N ALA A 11 4.50 -31.47 25.73
CA ALA A 11 5.69 -30.63 25.79
C ALA A 11 6.34 -30.49 24.41
N GLY A 12 6.12 -29.36 23.74
CA GLY A 12 6.88 -28.98 22.55
C GLY A 12 8.26 -28.43 22.93
N GLN A 13 9.34 -28.98 22.36
CA GLN A 13 10.70 -28.47 22.58
C GLN A 13 10.97 -27.25 21.69
N ALA A 14 11.57 -26.21 22.26
CA ALA A 14 12.02 -24.99 21.56
C ALA A 14 13.55 -24.88 21.58
N CYS A 15 14.13 -24.16 20.61
CA CYS A 15 15.58 -24.07 20.38
C CYS A 15 16.10 -22.62 20.52
N ASN A 16 17.34 -22.44 21.02
CA ASN A 16 18.02 -21.14 21.23
C ASN A 16 19.56 -21.26 21.14
N SER A 17 20.29 -20.22 20.70
CA SER A 17 21.77 -20.10 20.73
C SER A 17 22.31 -18.65 20.55
N HIS A 18 23.64 -18.42 20.53
CA HIS A 18 24.33 -17.09 20.64
C HIS A 18 25.41 -16.81 19.52
N GLN A 19 26.13 -15.66 19.58
CA GLN A 19 26.81 -14.92 18.46
C GLN A 19 28.37 -14.92 18.40
N ALA A 20 29.02 -14.54 17.25
CA ALA A 20 29.88 -13.32 17.06
C ALA A 20 30.90 -13.28 15.84
N ASP A 21 30.90 -12.17 15.03
CA ASP A 21 32.03 -11.41 14.35
C ASP A 21 33.05 -12.04 13.31
N ARG A 22 33.80 -11.38 12.36
CA ARG A 22 33.86 -10.01 11.70
C ARG A 22 34.87 -9.82 10.48
N GLN A 23 34.58 -8.87 9.55
CA GLN A 23 35.47 -7.90 8.78
C GLN A 23 36.21 -8.17 7.41
N THR A 24 36.72 -7.10 6.72
CA THR A 24 36.67 -6.83 5.22
C THR A 24 37.76 -5.87 4.58
N GLN A 25 37.87 -5.75 3.20
CA GLN A 25 38.01 -4.49 2.34
C GLN A 25 38.53 -4.62 0.83
N ALA A 26 38.42 -3.56 -0.04
CA ALA A 26 38.69 -3.49 -1.54
C ALA A 26 38.89 -2.04 -2.17
N VAL A 27 39.10 -1.79 -3.52
CA VAL A 27 39.05 -0.46 -4.27
C VAL A 27 39.13 -0.48 -5.87
N PRO A 28 38.71 0.58 -6.69
CA PRO A 28 38.36 0.51 -8.18
C PRO A 28 38.90 1.61 -9.22
N VAL A 29 38.19 1.91 -10.37
CA VAL A 29 38.60 2.64 -11.66
C VAL A 29 37.44 3.51 -12.37
N PRO A 30 37.65 4.50 -13.33
CA PRO A 30 36.61 5.42 -13.93
C PRO A 30 36.41 5.54 -15.52
N ALA A 31 35.50 6.43 -16.04
CA ALA A 31 35.01 6.61 -17.48
C ALA A 31 34.56 8.08 -17.93
N LEU A 32 33.95 8.39 -19.14
CA LEU A 32 33.34 9.71 -19.63
C LEU A 32 32.50 9.67 -21.03
N PRO A 33 31.87 10.75 -21.68
CA PRO A 33 30.44 10.76 -22.22
C PRO A 33 30.08 11.38 -23.66
N SER A 34 28.89 12.05 -23.86
CA SER A 34 28.12 12.33 -25.14
C SER A 34 27.31 13.71 -25.28
N GLN A 35 26.57 14.03 -26.40
CA GLN A 35 25.70 15.27 -26.63
C GLN A 35 24.56 15.23 -27.75
N PRO A 36 23.61 16.24 -27.91
CA PRO A 36 22.25 16.17 -28.58
C PRO A 36 21.79 17.29 -29.64
N PRO A 37 20.50 17.35 -30.15
CA PRO A 37 19.99 18.16 -31.35
C PRO A 37 18.81 19.22 -31.17
N HIS A 38 18.07 19.62 -32.26
CA HIS A 38 17.09 20.78 -32.37
C HIS A 38 15.75 20.55 -33.18
N LEU A 39 14.85 21.57 -33.33
CA LEU A 39 13.41 21.52 -33.75
C LEU A 39 12.84 22.73 -34.58
N THR A 40 11.66 22.59 -35.24
CA THR A 40 10.77 23.67 -35.82
C THR A 40 9.27 23.24 -35.90
N THR A 41 8.32 24.17 -36.17
CA THR A 41 6.85 24.02 -35.97
C THR A 41 5.92 24.05 -37.21
N GLU A 42 4.73 23.45 -37.08
CA GLU A 42 3.53 23.57 -37.94
C GLU A 42 2.27 23.65 -37.03
N ALA A 43 1.05 23.71 -37.56
CA ALA A 43 -0.19 23.78 -36.74
C ALA A 43 -0.43 22.46 -35.96
N GLU A 44 -0.19 22.48 -34.65
CA GLU A 44 -0.13 21.27 -33.83
C GLU A 44 -1.49 20.56 -33.66
N LEU A 45 -1.69 19.50 -34.45
CA LEU A 45 -2.57 18.41 -34.07
C LEU A 45 -1.97 17.71 -32.84
N ARG A 46 -2.69 17.70 -31.71
CA ARG A 46 -2.23 17.01 -30.50
C ARG A 46 -2.96 15.70 -30.28
N TRP A 47 -2.26 14.76 -29.66
CA TRP A 47 -2.85 13.55 -29.14
C TRP A 47 -3.47 13.85 -27.76
N THR A 48 -4.72 13.46 -27.58
CA THR A 48 -5.51 13.68 -26.35
C THR A 48 -5.99 12.33 -25.83
N PHE A 49 -5.80 12.05 -24.54
CA PHE A 49 -6.26 10.82 -23.90
C PHE A 49 -7.72 10.49 -24.22
N CYS A 50 -8.00 9.23 -24.59
CA CYS A 50 -9.32 8.76 -25.02
C CYS A 50 -9.90 7.64 -24.13
N ALA A 51 -9.08 6.63 -23.78
CA ALA A 51 -9.53 5.46 -23.02
C ALA A 51 -8.34 4.67 -22.45
N ALA A 52 -8.46 4.12 -21.24
CA ALA A 52 -7.44 3.30 -20.58
C ALA A 52 -7.36 1.85 -21.14
N GLN A 53 -6.36 1.08 -20.68
CA GLN A 53 -6.28 -0.35 -20.97
C GLN A 53 -7.53 -1.09 -20.46
N GLY A 54 -8.26 -1.74 -21.37
CA GLY A 54 -9.53 -2.43 -21.10
C GLY A 54 -10.79 -1.58 -21.32
N GLU A 55 -10.66 -0.33 -21.76
CA GLU A 55 -11.79 0.55 -22.10
C GLU A 55 -12.01 0.68 -23.62
N THR A 56 -12.96 1.52 -24.05
CA THR A 56 -13.32 1.67 -25.47
C THR A 56 -13.30 3.14 -25.88
N CYS A 57 -12.29 3.51 -26.66
CA CYS A 57 -12.19 4.83 -27.27
C CYS A 57 -13.25 5.00 -28.38
N ARG A 58 -13.78 6.23 -28.53
CA ARG A 58 -14.64 6.62 -29.65
C ARG A 58 -14.05 7.85 -30.32
N CYS A 59 -13.40 7.64 -31.47
CA CYS A 59 -12.68 8.70 -32.18
C CYS A 59 -13.24 8.93 -33.58
N SER A 60 -13.08 10.15 -34.09
CA SER A 60 -13.37 10.53 -35.48
C SER A 60 -12.07 10.97 -36.16
N GLY A 61 -11.20 10.01 -36.47
CA GLY A 61 -9.84 10.25 -36.95
C GLY A 61 -8.85 9.23 -36.43
N LYS A 62 -7.56 9.60 -36.42
CA LYS A 62 -6.48 8.76 -35.90
C LYS A 62 -6.59 8.53 -34.40
N VAL A 63 -6.30 7.29 -33.98
CA VAL A 63 -6.09 6.86 -32.60
C VAL A 63 -4.69 6.26 -32.50
N ARG A 64 -3.96 6.53 -31.41
CA ARG A 64 -2.72 5.80 -31.08
C ARG A 64 -2.88 5.01 -29.79
N TRP A 65 -2.27 3.83 -29.75
CA TRP A 65 -2.27 2.90 -28.61
C TRP A 65 -0.85 2.63 -28.14
N GLY A 66 -0.62 2.77 -26.83
CA GLY A 66 0.71 2.60 -26.23
C GLY A 66 0.91 3.40 -24.96
N ASN A 67 2.17 3.69 -24.63
CA ASN A 67 2.59 4.47 -23.47
C ASN A 67 4.05 4.95 -23.64
N ALA A 68 4.48 5.93 -22.83
CA ALA A 68 5.90 6.30 -22.63
C ALA A 68 6.71 6.60 -23.91
N GLY A 69 6.05 7.02 -25.00
CA GLY A 69 6.68 7.33 -26.28
C GLY A 69 6.63 6.20 -27.32
N THR A 70 6.26 4.98 -26.92
CA THR A 70 6.07 3.84 -27.83
C THR A 70 4.59 3.71 -28.18
N TRP A 71 4.25 3.85 -29.47
CA TRP A 71 2.87 3.97 -29.95
C TRP A 71 2.66 3.22 -31.28
N LEU A 72 1.48 2.61 -31.47
CA LEU A 72 0.96 2.23 -32.79
C LEU A 72 -0.25 3.10 -33.15
N GLU A 73 -0.32 3.56 -34.40
CA GLU A 73 -1.43 4.37 -34.92
C GLU A 73 -2.46 3.53 -35.68
N TYR A 74 -3.73 3.94 -35.61
CA TYR A 74 -4.90 3.32 -36.21
C TYR A 74 -5.87 4.39 -36.72
N GLU A 75 -6.62 4.09 -37.78
CA GLU A 75 -7.74 4.92 -38.25
C GLU A 75 -9.05 4.10 -38.17
N PRO A 76 -9.63 3.94 -36.96
CA PRO A 76 -10.83 3.13 -36.78
C PRO A 76 -12.06 3.82 -37.37
N ALA A 77 -12.85 3.07 -38.14
CA ALA A 77 -14.15 3.52 -38.67
C ALA A 77 -15.26 3.57 -37.59
N GLY A 78 -14.93 3.98 -36.36
CA GLY A 78 -15.85 3.98 -35.22
C GLY A 78 -15.15 3.80 -33.88
N ALA A 79 -15.75 2.98 -33.00
CA ALA A 79 -15.21 2.70 -31.67
C ALA A 79 -14.05 1.69 -31.73
N LEU A 80 -13.01 1.92 -30.93
CA LEU A 80 -11.84 1.04 -30.79
C LEU A 80 -11.73 0.55 -29.35
N HIS A 81 -11.62 -0.76 -29.15
CA HIS A 81 -11.35 -1.33 -27.84
C HIS A 81 -9.85 -1.29 -27.55
N CYS A 82 -9.47 -0.73 -26.40
CA CYS A 82 -8.11 -0.35 -26.07
C CYS A 82 -7.50 -1.40 -25.14
N SER A 83 -7.26 -2.60 -25.67
CA SER A 83 -6.71 -3.72 -24.89
C SER A 83 -5.72 -4.55 -25.70
N ILE A 84 -4.87 -5.30 -24.99
CA ILE A 84 -3.92 -6.25 -25.59
C ILE A 84 -4.60 -7.46 -26.29
N GLU A 85 -5.93 -7.58 -26.13
CA GLU A 85 -6.75 -8.60 -26.81
C GLU A 85 -7.25 -8.10 -28.18
N ALA A 86 -7.45 -6.79 -28.32
CA ALA A 86 -7.91 -6.13 -29.54
C ALA A 86 -6.78 -5.51 -30.36
N LEU A 87 -5.67 -5.15 -29.72
CA LEU A 87 -4.52 -4.44 -30.31
C LEU A 87 -3.21 -5.14 -29.91
N PRO A 88 -2.20 -5.22 -30.79
CA PRO A 88 -0.88 -5.76 -30.45
C PRO A 88 -0.29 -5.12 -29.18
N ASP A 89 0.39 -5.95 -28.36
CA ASP A 89 1.12 -5.44 -27.21
C ASP A 89 2.45 -4.80 -27.67
N VAL A 90 2.45 -3.47 -27.70
CA VAL A 90 3.59 -2.62 -28.07
C VAL A 90 4.67 -2.53 -26.99
N ILE A 91 4.33 -2.84 -25.74
CA ILE A 91 5.24 -2.78 -24.58
C ILE A 91 4.89 -3.95 -23.66
N PRO A 92 5.41 -5.17 -23.94
CA PRO A 92 5.07 -6.36 -23.17
C PRO A 92 5.32 -6.18 -21.67
N GLY A 93 4.27 -6.38 -20.87
CA GLY A 93 4.32 -6.24 -19.42
C GLY A 93 3.96 -4.85 -18.86
N ASP A 94 3.89 -3.79 -19.67
CA ASP A 94 3.42 -2.48 -19.21
C ASP A 94 1.89 -2.45 -19.10
N THR A 95 1.36 -2.12 -17.92
CA THR A 95 -0.08 -2.04 -17.65
C THR A 95 -0.68 -0.65 -17.83
N LYS A 96 0.14 0.36 -18.19
CA LYS A 96 -0.26 1.76 -18.34
C LYS A 96 -0.57 2.16 -19.80
N LYS A 97 -0.67 1.18 -20.69
CA LYS A 97 -1.04 1.39 -22.09
C LYS A 97 -2.45 2.00 -22.19
N HIS A 98 -2.65 2.90 -23.14
CA HIS A 98 -3.93 3.58 -23.34
C HIS A 98 -4.09 4.06 -24.78
N CYS A 99 -5.32 4.43 -25.14
CA CYS A 99 -5.65 5.07 -26.41
C CYS A 99 -5.64 6.59 -26.29
N GLU A 100 -5.09 7.28 -27.28
CA GLU A 100 -5.21 8.73 -27.47
C GLU A 100 -5.77 9.05 -28.86
N CYS A 101 -6.66 10.03 -28.96
CA CYS A 101 -7.20 10.58 -30.20
C CYS A 101 -6.32 11.72 -30.74
N LEU A 102 -6.03 11.74 -32.05
CA LEU A 102 -5.46 12.92 -32.69
C LEU A 102 -6.58 13.94 -32.94
N GLN A 103 -6.47 15.14 -32.36
CA GLN A 103 -7.47 16.20 -32.48
C GLN A 103 -6.80 17.55 -32.81
N PRO A 104 -7.46 18.42 -33.59
CA PRO A 104 -7.02 19.81 -33.73
C PRO A 104 -7.17 20.53 -32.39
N ASP A 105 -6.26 21.46 -32.08
CA ASP A 105 -6.34 22.25 -30.85
C ASP A 105 -7.44 23.32 -30.96
N VAL A 106 -8.66 22.96 -30.56
CA VAL A 106 -9.79 23.87 -30.49
C VAL A 106 -9.69 24.74 -29.24
N GLY A 107 -8.96 25.86 -29.36
CA GLY A 107 -8.95 26.91 -28.35
C GLY A 107 -10.38 27.39 -28.04
N VAL A 108 -10.75 27.38 -26.75
CA VAL A 108 -12.13 27.63 -26.30
C VAL A 108 -12.48 29.12 -26.42
N ALA A 109 -13.06 29.51 -27.56
CA ALA A 109 -13.66 30.81 -27.75
C ALA A 109 -15.05 30.86 -27.09
N GLY A 110 -15.29 31.88 -26.27
CA GLY A 110 -16.60 32.13 -25.66
C GLY A 110 -17.61 32.72 -26.65
N ALA A 111 -18.91 32.50 -26.38
CA ALA A 111 -20.01 33.11 -27.12
C ALA A 111 -20.96 33.81 -26.12
N ASP A 112 -21.10 35.14 -26.28
CA ASP A 112 -22.15 35.93 -25.64
C ASP A 112 -23.47 35.75 -26.41
N GLU A 113 -24.59 35.58 -25.71
CA GLU A 113 -25.92 35.93 -26.22
C GLU A 113 -26.80 36.50 -25.10
N SER A 114 -27.74 37.37 -25.48
CA SER A 114 -28.48 38.26 -24.55
C SER A 114 -29.96 38.41 -24.96
N PRO A 115 -30.86 39.03 -24.17
CA PRO A 115 -31.87 38.22 -23.50
C PRO A 115 -33.32 38.56 -23.91
N SER A 116 -34.25 37.72 -23.46
CA SER A 116 -35.70 37.98 -23.48
C SER A 116 -36.24 38.14 -22.06
N ALA A 117 -37.28 38.97 -21.90
CA ALA A 117 -37.83 39.43 -20.61
C ALA A 117 -39.31 39.02 -20.44
N PRO A 118 -39.99 39.38 -19.34
CA PRO A 118 -39.62 39.05 -17.96
C PRO A 118 -40.78 38.36 -17.19
N SER A 119 -40.43 37.62 -16.13
CA SER A 119 -41.38 37.13 -15.11
C SER A 119 -41.12 37.81 -13.76
N ALA A 120 -42.16 37.94 -12.93
CA ALA A 120 -42.13 38.79 -11.74
C ALA A 120 -41.07 38.39 -10.70
N PRO A 121 -40.43 39.34 -10.00
CA PRO A 121 -39.37 39.05 -9.06
C PRO A 121 -39.90 38.41 -7.77
N SER A 122 -39.54 37.15 -7.54
CA SER A 122 -39.31 36.69 -6.17
C SER A 122 -38.20 37.54 -5.54
N ALA A 123 -38.30 37.84 -4.24
CA ALA A 123 -37.24 38.57 -3.55
C ALA A 123 -35.90 37.83 -3.72
N PRO A 124 -34.79 38.51 -4.07
CA PRO A 124 -33.51 37.84 -4.25
C PRO A 124 -33.11 37.17 -2.93
N PRO A 125 -32.69 35.89 -2.93
CA PRO A 125 -32.15 35.28 -1.73
C PRO A 125 -30.96 36.12 -1.26
N ALA A 126 -30.89 36.39 0.04
CA ALA A 126 -29.78 37.13 0.62
C ALA A 126 -28.46 36.48 0.19
N PRO A 127 -27.42 37.27 -0.19
CA PRO A 127 -26.20 36.73 -0.75
C PRO A 127 -25.62 35.67 0.20
N SER A 128 -25.62 34.42 -0.25
CA SER A 128 -25.10 33.30 0.51
C SER A 128 -23.65 33.60 0.90
N ALA A 129 -23.31 33.39 2.18
CA ALA A 129 -21.95 33.57 2.66
C ALA A 129 -20.94 32.88 1.71
N PRO A 130 -19.78 33.51 1.43
CA PRO A 130 -18.82 32.99 0.46
C PRO A 130 -18.47 31.54 0.80
N ALA A 131 -18.62 30.65 -0.18
CA ALA A 131 -18.57 29.21 0.05
C ALA A 131 -17.27 28.81 0.75
N GLU A 132 -17.38 28.10 1.88
CA GLU A 132 -16.23 27.57 2.60
C GLU A 132 -15.60 26.45 1.76
N TRP A 133 -14.47 26.76 1.12
CA TRP A 133 -13.71 25.81 0.32
C TRP A 133 -12.88 24.91 1.23
N ARG A 134 -13.22 23.62 1.26
CA ARG A 134 -12.57 22.62 2.12
C ARG A 134 -11.63 21.75 1.30
N PHE A 135 -10.48 21.35 1.85
CA PHE A 135 -9.59 20.40 1.19
C PHE A 135 -10.33 19.11 0.83
N CYS A 136 -10.04 18.53 -0.32
CA CYS A 136 -10.70 17.32 -0.80
C CYS A 136 -9.68 16.24 -1.17
N ALA A 137 -8.75 16.58 -2.06
CA ALA A 137 -7.81 15.65 -2.65
C ALA A 137 -6.54 16.39 -3.11
N SER A 138 -5.37 15.77 -2.92
CA SER A 138 -4.09 16.27 -3.42
C SER A 138 -4.00 16.16 -4.95
N GLN A 139 -2.93 16.68 -5.56
CA GLN A 139 -2.56 16.27 -6.92
C GLN A 139 -2.49 14.73 -7.04
N TRP A 140 -2.94 14.20 -8.17
CA TRP A 140 -3.02 12.77 -8.51
C TRP A 140 -4.01 11.95 -7.66
N GLN A 141 -4.89 12.61 -6.90
CA GLN A 141 -5.99 11.97 -6.17
C GLN A 141 -7.36 12.30 -6.80
N GLU A 142 -8.43 11.65 -6.32
CA GLU A 142 -9.80 11.89 -6.77
C GLU A 142 -10.57 12.69 -5.71
N CYS A 143 -11.19 13.80 -6.13
CA CYS A 143 -12.15 14.53 -5.31
C CYS A 143 -13.58 14.22 -5.76
N ARG A 144 -14.42 13.78 -4.84
CA ARG A 144 -15.88 13.74 -5.03
C ARG A 144 -16.54 14.72 -4.07
N CYS A 145 -17.35 15.63 -4.60
CA CYS A 145 -17.84 16.82 -3.91
C CYS A 145 -19.32 17.05 -4.19
N HIS A 146 -20.12 17.30 -3.15
CA HIS A 146 -21.50 17.78 -3.26
C HIS A 146 -21.54 19.30 -3.44
N GLY A 147 -21.03 19.76 -4.59
CA GLY A 147 -20.83 21.17 -4.89
C GLY A 147 -19.85 21.35 -6.05
N THR A 148 -19.28 22.55 -6.15
CA THR A 148 -18.21 22.85 -7.12
C THR A 148 -16.87 22.34 -6.58
N VAL A 149 -16.04 21.77 -7.43
CA VAL A 149 -14.62 21.53 -7.14
C VAL A 149 -13.80 22.66 -7.75
N ARG A 150 -12.84 23.20 -7.01
CA ARG A 150 -11.79 24.05 -7.59
C ARG A 150 -10.44 23.34 -7.53
N TRP A 151 -9.69 23.43 -8.62
CA TRP A 151 -8.39 22.81 -8.84
C TRP A 151 -7.32 23.89 -9.04
N GLY A 152 -6.21 23.80 -8.30
CA GLY A 152 -5.13 24.78 -8.36
C GLY A 152 -4.50 25.06 -7.00
N ASN A 153 -3.87 26.22 -6.85
CA ASN A 153 -3.18 26.66 -5.63
C ASN A 153 -3.02 28.19 -5.58
N GLU A 154 -2.70 28.75 -4.41
CA GLU A 154 -2.26 30.16 -4.19
C GLU A 154 -3.07 31.29 -4.87
N GLY A 155 -4.33 31.03 -5.23
CA GLY A 155 -5.23 31.98 -5.88
C GLY A 155 -5.50 31.71 -7.37
N GLN A 156 -4.70 30.84 -8.01
CA GLN A 156 -4.94 30.34 -9.36
C GLN A 156 -5.83 29.09 -9.27
N TRP A 157 -7.06 29.17 -9.81
CA TRP A 157 -8.08 28.14 -9.66
C TRP A 157 -8.89 27.90 -10.94
N HIS A 158 -9.09 26.64 -11.30
CA HIS A 158 -10.06 26.18 -12.30
C HIS A 158 -11.27 25.57 -11.59
N GLU A 159 -12.49 26.02 -11.89
CA GLU A 159 -13.73 25.48 -11.32
C GLU A 159 -14.38 24.41 -12.19
N VAL A 160 -14.63 23.23 -11.61
CA VAL A 160 -15.41 22.15 -12.19
C VAL A 160 -16.75 22.04 -11.44
N LYS A 161 -17.84 22.35 -12.14
CA LYS A 161 -19.21 22.38 -11.59
C LYS A 161 -19.95 21.07 -11.89
N PRO A 162 -20.88 20.62 -11.02
CA PRO A 162 -21.79 19.52 -11.35
C PRO A 162 -22.58 19.84 -12.63
N ARG A 163 -22.97 18.80 -13.39
CA ARG A 163 -23.80 19.01 -14.59
C ARG A 163 -25.22 19.46 -14.19
N PRO A 164 -25.98 20.11 -15.08
CA PRO A 164 -27.37 20.46 -14.81
C PRO A 164 -28.20 19.23 -14.40
N GLY A 165 -28.71 19.23 -13.16
CA GLY A 165 -29.45 18.13 -12.55
C GLY A 165 -28.63 17.21 -11.63
N GLU A 166 -27.30 17.30 -11.62
CA GLU A 166 -26.42 16.59 -10.69
C GLU A 166 -26.16 17.42 -9.42
N SER A 167 -26.20 16.79 -8.24
CA SER A 167 -25.89 17.43 -6.95
C SER A 167 -24.46 17.19 -6.46
N SER A 168 -23.63 16.50 -7.25
CA SER A 168 -22.24 16.22 -6.94
C SER A 168 -21.41 16.04 -8.20
N VAL A 169 -20.12 16.40 -8.14
CA VAL A 169 -19.13 16.12 -9.20
C VAL A 169 -18.02 15.22 -8.66
N THR A 170 -17.45 14.38 -9.52
CA THR A 170 -16.23 13.60 -9.26
C THR A 170 -15.14 14.06 -10.22
N VAL A 171 -13.93 14.30 -9.72
CA VAL A 171 -12.83 14.94 -10.44
C VAL A 171 -11.51 14.25 -10.11
N SER A 172 -10.76 13.83 -11.13
CA SER A 172 -9.35 13.45 -10.99
C SER A 172 -8.49 14.71 -10.94
N CYS A 173 -7.89 14.98 -9.78
CA CYS A 173 -7.19 16.21 -9.45
C CYS A 173 -5.77 16.19 -10.01
N SER A 174 -5.63 16.28 -11.33
CA SER A 174 -4.36 16.10 -12.02
C SER A 174 -4.23 16.97 -13.26
N VAL A 175 -3.00 17.35 -13.60
CA VAL A 175 -2.67 18.07 -14.85
C VAL A 175 -2.87 17.20 -16.11
N ALA A 176 -3.11 15.90 -15.94
CA ALA A 176 -3.47 14.98 -17.02
C ALA A 176 -4.97 14.95 -17.33
N GLN A 177 -5.82 15.60 -16.51
CA GLN A 177 -7.28 15.60 -16.63
C GLN A 177 -7.90 17.00 -16.49
N LEU A 178 -7.14 17.97 -15.97
CA LEU A 178 -7.55 19.35 -15.74
C LEU A 178 -6.44 20.29 -16.24
N PRO A 179 -6.76 21.55 -16.63
CA PRO A 179 -5.74 22.52 -17.02
C PRO A 179 -4.68 22.73 -15.93
N ASP A 180 -3.41 22.85 -16.33
CA ASP A 180 -2.38 23.32 -15.41
C ASP A 180 -2.48 24.85 -15.24
N VAL A 181 -3.27 25.26 -14.25
CA VAL A 181 -3.45 26.68 -13.88
C VAL A 181 -2.24 27.32 -13.20
N ALA A 182 -1.26 26.52 -12.77
CA ALA A 182 -0.06 26.98 -12.08
C ALA A 182 1.18 26.15 -12.52
N PRO A 183 1.68 26.31 -13.76
CA PRO A 183 2.75 25.47 -14.29
C PRO A 183 4.02 25.52 -13.44
N GLY A 184 4.56 24.36 -13.09
CA GLY A 184 5.72 24.22 -12.21
C GLY A 184 5.44 24.31 -10.70
N ASP A 185 4.23 24.72 -10.28
CA ASP A 185 3.79 24.54 -8.89
C ASP A 185 3.15 23.15 -8.71
N ASP A 186 3.79 22.28 -7.95
CA ASP A 186 3.21 20.98 -7.59
C ASP A 186 2.25 21.04 -6.39
N GLY A 187 2.06 22.19 -5.75
CA GLY A 187 1.15 22.41 -4.62
C GLY A 187 -0.34 22.36 -4.99
N LYS A 188 -0.64 22.27 -6.29
CA LYS A 188 -2.00 22.17 -6.84
C LYS A 188 -2.80 21.03 -6.20
N HIS A 189 -4.02 21.34 -5.78
CA HIS A 189 -4.93 20.39 -5.13
C HIS A 189 -6.39 20.72 -5.45
N CYS A 190 -7.30 19.80 -5.12
CA CYS A 190 -8.74 20.01 -5.19
C CYS A 190 -9.31 20.47 -3.85
N GLN A 191 -10.16 21.50 -3.92
CA GLN A 191 -11.02 21.93 -2.81
C GLN A 191 -12.49 21.85 -3.22
N CYS A 192 -13.37 21.54 -2.28
CA CYS A 192 -14.82 21.37 -2.48
C CYS A 192 -15.59 22.55 -1.86
N SER A 193 -16.56 23.10 -2.58
CA SER A 193 -17.42 24.22 -2.11
C SER A 193 -18.59 23.76 -1.21
N GLY A 194 -18.73 22.46 -0.99
CA GLY A 194 -19.82 21.82 -0.26
C GLY A 194 -19.30 20.74 0.68
N SER A 195 -20.04 19.64 0.85
CA SER A 195 -19.52 18.46 1.55
C SER A 195 -18.66 17.59 0.60
N VAL A 196 -17.46 17.23 1.04
CA VAL A 196 -16.70 16.14 0.43
C VAL A 196 -17.49 14.84 0.62
N PHE A 197 -17.62 14.03 -0.42
CA PHE A 197 -18.26 12.71 -0.30
C PHE A 197 -17.37 11.80 0.54
N VAL A 198 -17.90 11.38 1.69
CA VAL A 198 -17.27 10.42 2.59
C VAL A 198 -18.00 9.08 2.42
N PRO A 199 -17.32 7.98 2.06
CA PRO A 199 -17.98 6.68 1.97
C PRO A 199 -18.63 6.27 3.30
N PRO A 200 -19.86 5.71 3.29
CA PRO A 200 -20.47 5.18 4.50
C PRO A 200 -19.67 3.99 5.04
N LEU A 201 -19.75 3.76 6.34
CA LEU A 201 -19.30 2.52 6.98
C LEU A 201 -20.45 1.50 7.03
N PRO A 202 -20.15 0.20 7.15
CA PRO A 202 -21.18 -0.82 7.29
C PRO A 202 -21.97 -0.67 8.60
N PRO A 203 -23.26 -1.08 8.65
CA PRO A 203 -24.10 -0.96 9.84
C PRO A 203 -23.51 -1.61 11.11
N GLU A 204 -22.75 -2.70 10.96
CA GLU A 204 -22.07 -3.41 12.05
C GLU A 204 -21.01 -2.58 12.78
N ALA A 205 -20.52 -1.50 12.14
CA ALA A 205 -19.62 -0.50 12.70
C ALA A 205 -20.33 0.77 13.20
N LEU A 206 -21.61 0.95 12.85
CA LEU A 206 -22.44 2.13 13.14
C LEU A 206 -23.70 1.76 13.94
N SER A 207 -23.58 0.82 14.88
CA SER A 207 -24.64 0.58 15.86
C SER A 207 -24.94 1.86 16.65
N GLU A 208 -26.17 2.02 17.13
CA GLU A 208 -26.56 3.17 17.95
C GLU A 208 -25.58 3.38 19.13
N GLY A 209 -24.98 4.57 19.21
CA GLY A 209 -23.94 4.90 20.20
C GLY A 209 -22.52 4.40 19.89
N ALA A 210 -22.21 3.95 18.67
CA ALA A 210 -20.85 3.54 18.28
C ALA A 210 -19.88 4.74 18.16
N GLU A 211 -19.00 4.89 19.15
CA GLU A 211 -17.85 5.80 19.07
C GLU A 211 -16.65 5.14 18.35
N PRO A 212 -15.82 5.92 17.65
CA PRO A 212 -14.58 5.42 17.05
C PRO A 212 -13.50 5.17 18.13
N LEU A 213 -12.73 4.08 17.98
CA LEU A 213 -11.62 3.70 18.87
C LEU A 213 -10.41 4.66 18.78
N VAL A 214 -10.32 5.37 17.65
CA VAL A 214 -9.32 6.40 17.32
C VAL A 214 -10.06 7.53 16.63
N SER A 215 -9.88 8.78 17.06
CA SER A 215 -10.38 9.96 16.34
C SER A 215 -9.56 11.21 16.67
N CYS A 216 -9.61 12.21 15.80
CA CYS A 216 -8.93 13.49 16.05
C CYS A 216 -9.59 14.35 17.15
N GLU A 217 -10.78 14.00 17.62
CA GLU A 217 -11.49 14.72 18.69
C GLU A 217 -11.03 14.32 20.10
N GLY A 218 -10.16 13.31 20.21
CA GLY A 218 -9.43 12.97 21.45
C GLY A 218 -9.37 11.47 21.77
N HIS A 219 -10.18 10.65 21.10
CA HIS A 219 -10.26 9.22 21.35
C HIS A 219 -9.00 8.52 20.77
N GLY A 220 -8.34 7.69 21.57
CA GLY A 220 -7.17 6.90 21.16
C GLY A 220 -5.80 7.61 21.16
N TRP A 221 -5.74 8.95 21.18
CA TRP A 221 -4.47 9.72 21.18
C TRP A 221 -4.13 10.42 22.50
N SER A 222 -4.84 10.08 23.59
CA SER A 222 -4.68 10.71 24.92
C SER A 222 -3.46 10.22 25.71
N GLY A 223 -2.69 9.27 25.18
CA GLY A 223 -1.54 8.63 25.82
C GLY A 223 -0.42 9.59 26.25
N THR A 224 0.20 9.27 27.38
CA THR A 224 1.26 10.08 28.02
C THR A 224 2.66 9.51 27.85
N LYS A 225 2.81 8.29 27.31
CA LYS A 225 4.12 7.68 27.07
C LYS A 225 4.84 8.44 25.95
N LEU A 226 6.18 8.50 26.00
CA LEU A 226 6.99 9.29 25.05
C LEU A 226 6.64 9.02 23.57
N TRP A 227 6.48 7.75 23.21
CA TRP A 227 6.12 7.35 21.85
C TRP A 227 4.68 7.71 21.46
N GLU A 228 3.74 7.72 22.41
CA GLU A 228 2.34 8.17 22.18
C GLU A 228 2.31 9.68 21.91
N LEU A 229 3.13 10.45 22.64
CA LEU A 229 3.31 11.89 22.42
C LEU A 229 3.97 12.18 21.06
N GLN A 230 4.98 11.38 20.66
CA GLN A 230 5.63 11.47 19.34
C GLN A 230 4.66 11.09 18.21
N LEU A 231 3.87 10.03 18.39
CA LEU A 231 2.87 9.56 17.42
C LEU A 231 1.74 10.59 17.24
N ARG A 232 1.22 11.14 18.33
CA ARG A 232 0.26 12.25 18.29
C ARG A 232 0.82 13.46 17.53
N LYS A 233 2.09 13.84 17.77
CA LYS A 233 2.77 14.93 17.03
C LYS A 233 2.93 14.61 15.54
N ALA A 234 3.17 13.35 15.18
CA ALA A 234 3.25 12.90 13.79
C ALA A 234 1.89 12.97 13.07
N MET A 235 0.79 12.68 13.78
CA MET A 235 -0.59 12.74 13.28
C MET A 235 -1.23 14.12 13.37
N GLU A 236 -0.68 15.05 14.18
CA GLU A 236 -1.18 16.41 14.38
C GLU A 236 -1.49 17.19 13.08
N PRO A 237 -0.68 17.12 12.00
CA PRO A 237 -1.00 17.80 10.74
C PRO A 237 -2.30 17.29 10.09
N LEU A 238 -2.60 15.99 10.23
CA LEU A 238 -3.83 15.39 9.72
C LEU A 238 -5.03 15.77 10.58
N CYS A 239 -4.86 15.82 11.90
CA CYS A 239 -5.93 16.26 12.80
C CYS A 239 -6.22 17.78 12.75
N LYS A 240 -5.38 18.58 12.10
CA LYS A 240 -5.71 19.98 11.76
C LYS A 240 -6.60 20.10 10.54
N GLU A 241 -6.59 19.13 9.62
CA GLU A 241 -7.46 19.12 8.44
C GLU A 241 -8.74 18.31 8.71
N LYS A 242 -9.84 19.01 9.01
CA LYS A 242 -11.14 18.40 9.31
C LYS A 242 -11.67 17.52 8.18
N ALA A 243 -11.36 17.83 6.92
CA ALA A 243 -11.77 17.02 5.78
C ALA A 243 -11.07 15.64 5.74
N LEU A 244 -10.01 15.43 6.52
CA LEU A 244 -9.32 14.15 6.64
C LEU A 244 -9.75 13.31 7.85
N TRP A 245 -10.43 13.90 8.85
CA TRP A 245 -10.85 13.19 10.08
C TRP A 245 -11.57 11.84 9.82
N PRO A 246 -12.53 11.73 8.86
CA PRO A 246 -13.22 10.46 8.61
C PRO A 246 -12.34 9.32 8.08
N TYR A 247 -11.09 9.62 7.66
CA TYR A 247 -10.08 8.64 7.24
C TYR A 247 -9.05 8.33 8.34
N LEU A 248 -9.18 8.96 9.51
CA LEU A 248 -8.37 8.77 10.72
C LEU A 248 -9.19 8.10 11.83
N GLU A 249 -10.49 7.93 11.59
CA GLU A 249 -11.42 7.17 12.41
C GLU A 249 -11.35 5.67 12.10
N VAL A 250 -11.47 4.86 13.15
CA VAL A 250 -11.65 3.41 13.08
C VAL A 250 -12.67 2.96 14.12
N TYR A 251 -13.54 2.05 13.73
CA TYR A 251 -14.66 1.55 14.52
C TYR A 251 -14.52 0.04 14.74
N LEU A 252 -14.98 -0.45 15.89
CA LEU A 252 -15.04 -1.88 16.17
C LEU A 252 -16.24 -2.50 15.47
N ASP A 253 -16.06 -3.62 14.75
CA ASP A 253 -17.20 -4.45 14.33
C ASP A 253 -17.87 -4.99 15.59
N THR A 254 -19.16 -4.68 15.78
CA THR A 254 -19.89 -5.01 17.01
C THR A 254 -19.92 -6.51 17.33
N ARG A 255 -19.77 -7.38 16.33
CA ARG A 255 -19.68 -8.84 16.50
C ARG A 255 -18.40 -9.27 17.23
N PHE A 256 -17.33 -8.48 17.13
CA PHE A 256 -16.00 -8.79 17.68
C PHE A 256 -15.72 -8.11 19.04
N ARG A 257 -16.77 -7.64 19.74
CA ARG A 257 -16.66 -6.92 21.02
C ARG A 257 -15.96 -7.74 22.12
N GLU A 258 -16.25 -9.03 22.20
CA GLU A 258 -15.62 -9.93 23.18
C GLU A 258 -14.12 -10.12 22.87
N GLN A 259 -13.79 -10.39 21.61
CA GLN A 259 -12.42 -10.62 21.15
C GLN A 259 -11.58 -9.36 21.37
N HIS A 260 -12.10 -8.17 21.07
CA HIS A 260 -11.44 -6.90 21.39
C HIS A 260 -11.19 -6.76 22.88
N GLY A 261 -12.22 -6.92 23.73
CA GLY A 261 -12.11 -6.82 25.19
C GLY A 261 -11.18 -7.86 25.84
N ARG A 262 -10.84 -8.94 25.12
CA ARG A 262 -9.93 -10.00 25.57
C ARG A 262 -8.50 -9.87 25.00
N LEU A 263 -8.31 -9.11 23.92
CA LEU A 263 -7.04 -9.01 23.17
C LEU A 263 -6.38 -7.61 23.25
N TYR A 264 -7.12 -6.58 23.62
CA TYR A 264 -6.62 -5.22 23.84
C TYR A 264 -6.53 -4.93 25.35
N GLY A 265 -5.46 -4.29 25.78
CA GLY A 265 -5.28 -3.87 27.16
C GLY A 265 -6.10 -2.63 27.54
N GLU A 266 -6.09 -2.27 28.82
CA GLU A 266 -6.79 -1.08 29.36
C GLU A 266 -6.34 0.24 28.73
N ASP A 267 -5.12 0.31 28.18
CA ASP A 267 -4.63 1.46 27.43
C ASP A 267 -5.15 1.53 25.98
N GLY A 268 -6.01 0.59 25.58
CA GLY A 268 -6.63 0.50 24.25
C GLY A 268 -5.69 0.02 23.15
N TRP A 269 -4.59 -0.66 23.51
CA TRP A 269 -3.63 -1.25 22.57
C TRP A 269 -3.58 -2.78 22.69
N CYS A 270 -3.44 -3.48 21.57
CA CYS A 270 -3.04 -4.89 21.54
C CYS A 270 -1.51 -5.00 21.64
N GLU A 271 -0.97 -5.96 22.40
CA GLU A 271 0.48 -6.12 22.59
C GLU A 271 1.19 -6.64 21.33
N GLU A 272 0.70 -7.74 20.76
CA GLU A 272 1.25 -8.40 19.58
C GLU A 272 0.11 -8.89 18.68
N ALA A 273 0.11 -8.51 17.41
CA ALA A 273 -0.86 -9.02 16.44
C ALA A 273 -0.36 -8.97 15.00
N TRP A 274 -0.78 -9.93 14.19
CA TRP A 274 -0.78 -9.79 12.74
C TRP A 274 -1.80 -8.72 12.34
N VAL A 275 -1.47 -7.85 11.40
CA VAL A 275 -2.36 -6.76 10.97
C VAL A 275 -2.58 -6.88 9.48
N ASN A 276 -3.84 -6.99 9.07
CA ASN A 276 -4.23 -7.06 7.68
C ASN A 276 -5.16 -5.88 7.32
N PHE A 277 -5.19 -5.54 6.03
CA PHE A 277 -6.11 -4.60 5.42
C PHE A 277 -6.84 -5.28 4.26
N ALA A 278 -8.13 -5.00 4.11
CA ALA A 278 -9.00 -5.56 3.07
C ALA A 278 -10.05 -4.52 2.66
N ALA A 279 -10.70 -4.66 1.49
CA ALA A 279 -11.73 -3.72 1.03
C ALA A 279 -12.85 -4.37 0.22
N ARG A 280 -14.07 -3.79 0.33
CA ARG A 280 -15.27 -4.18 -0.42
C ARG A 280 -16.07 -2.94 -0.83
N ASP A 281 -16.50 -2.86 -2.08
CA ASP A 281 -17.36 -1.77 -2.58
C ASP A 281 -18.84 -2.00 -2.22
N ALA A 282 -19.67 -0.95 -2.29
CA ALA A 282 -21.10 -0.94 -1.96
C ALA A 282 -22.01 -1.83 -2.84
N LYS A 283 -21.43 -2.65 -3.70
CA LYS A 283 -22.09 -3.61 -4.60
C LYS A 283 -21.48 -5.01 -4.45
N GLY A 284 -20.75 -5.26 -3.36
CA GLY A 284 -19.96 -6.46 -3.12
C GLY A 284 -18.81 -6.69 -4.10
N ARG A 285 -18.45 -5.69 -4.93
CA ARG A 285 -17.43 -5.82 -5.99
C ARG A 285 -16.04 -5.50 -5.46
N ARG A 286 -15.06 -5.85 -6.31
CA ARG A 286 -13.63 -5.65 -6.13
C ARG A 286 -13.28 -4.17 -6.06
N VAL A 287 -12.52 -3.79 -5.04
CA VAL A 287 -11.78 -2.52 -4.95
C VAL A 287 -10.33 -2.80 -5.32
N SER A 288 -9.69 -3.71 -4.58
CA SER A 288 -8.54 -4.51 -5.01
C SER A 288 -9.02 -5.79 -5.72
N GLY A 289 -8.12 -6.50 -6.42
CA GLY A 289 -8.47 -7.71 -7.21
C GLY A 289 -9.00 -8.91 -6.40
N TYR A 290 -9.01 -8.82 -5.07
CA TYR A 290 -8.77 -9.92 -4.14
C TYR A 290 -9.97 -10.35 -3.28
N ALA A 291 -11.11 -9.66 -3.35
CA ALA A 291 -12.26 -9.84 -2.45
C ALA A 291 -13.06 -11.18 -2.59
N LYS A 292 -12.50 -12.25 -3.18
CA LYS A 292 -13.11 -13.60 -3.27
C LYS A 292 -12.63 -14.50 -2.12
N GLY A 293 -12.84 -14.09 -0.88
CA GLY A 293 -12.57 -14.91 0.31
C GLY A 293 -11.08 -15.14 0.63
N LEU A 294 -10.13 -14.43 0.02
CA LEU A 294 -8.71 -14.60 0.32
C LEU A 294 -8.38 -14.16 1.75
N THR A 295 -8.98 -13.06 2.22
CA THR A 295 -8.95 -12.61 3.62
C THR A 295 -9.42 -13.71 4.59
N ASP A 296 -10.37 -14.54 4.18
CA ASP A 296 -10.89 -15.67 4.97
C ASP A 296 -9.87 -16.79 5.12
N GLN A 297 -9.25 -17.20 4.00
CA GLN A 297 -8.21 -18.22 3.97
C GLN A 297 -6.91 -17.74 4.64
N MET A 298 -6.58 -16.44 4.52
CA MET A 298 -5.49 -15.80 5.24
C MET A 298 -5.74 -15.84 6.75
N VAL A 299 -6.90 -15.37 7.24
CA VAL A 299 -7.26 -15.42 8.68
C VAL A 299 -7.32 -16.86 9.21
N LYS A 300 -7.80 -17.82 8.42
CA LYS A 300 -7.74 -19.27 8.69
C LYS A 300 -6.28 -19.73 8.85
N SER A 301 -5.37 -19.35 7.94
CA SER A 301 -3.96 -19.71 8.03
C SER A 301 -3.26 -19.12 9.28
N VAL A 302 -3.58 -17.88 9.67
CA VAL A 302 -3.15 -17.33 10.97
C VAL A 302 -3.67 -18.20 12.12
N HIS A 303 -4.95 -18.57 12.10
CA HIS A 303 -5.56 -19.38 13.15
C HIS A 303 -5.00 -20.81 13.24
N GLN A 304 -4.45 -21.34 12.13
CA GLN A 304 -3.95 -22.70 12.01
C GLN A 304 -2.44 -22.82 12.34
N TYR A 305 -1.65 -21.77 12.10
CA TYR A 305 -0.18 -21.80 12.27
C TYR A 305 0.38 -20.79 13.29
N SER A 306 -0.25 -19.63 13.52
CA SER A 306 0.23 -18.63 14.48
C SER A 306 -0.37 -18.84 15.88
N SER A 307 0.38 -18.48 16.94
CA SER A 307 -0.13 -18.35 18.32
C SER A 307 -0.74 -16.98 18.61
N LYS A 308 -0.38 -15.96 17.81
CA LYS A 308 -0.80 -14.56 17.96
C LYS A 308 -2.18 -14.29 17.35
N PRO A 309 -2.88 -13.22 17.81
CA PRO A 309 -4.12 -12.77 17.20
C PRO A 309 -3.89 -12.07 15.84
N VAL A 310 -4.99 -11.82 15.13
CA VAL A 310 -5.01 -11.00 13.91
C VAL A 310 -6.02 -9.85 14.02
N VAL A 311 -5.61 -8.65 13.63
CA VAL A 311 -6.48 -7.48 13.48
C VAL A 311 -6.67 -7.21 11.99
N VAL A 312 -7.91 -7.29 11.52
CA VAL A 312 -8.25 -6.94 10.13
C VAL A 312 -8.90 -5.57 10.11
N VAL A 313 -8.36 -4.65 9.31
CA VAL A 313 -8.95 -3.33 9.09
C VAL A 313 -9.63 -3.30 7.72
N SER A 314 -10.95 -3.33 7.74
CA SER A 314 -11.81 -3.23 6.56
C SER A 314 -11.92 -1.79 6.09
N PHE A 315 -11.49 -1.52 4.86
CA PHE A 315 -11.61 -0.23 4.17
C PHE A 315 -12.72 -0.27 3.13
N GLY A 316 -13.96 -0.48 3.58
CA GLY A 316 -15.13 -0.64 2.72
C GLY A 316 -16.42 -0.13 3.36
N SER A 317 -17.47 -0.05 2.55
CA SER A 317 -18.85 0.23 3.01
C SER A 317 -19.66 -1.04 3.29
N ASP A 318 -19.22 -2.17 2.75
CA ASP A 318 -19.87 -3.47 2.88
C ASP A 318 -19.29 -4.27 4.05
N ALA A 319 -20.16 -4.95 4.79
CA ALA A 319 -19.77 -5.91 5.81
C ALA A 319 -18.90 -7.04 5.23
N ILE A 320 -18.13 -7.70 6.09
CA ILE A 320 -17.42 -8.95 5.75
C ILE A 320 -18.05 -10.09 6.57
N PRO A 321 -19.12 -10.74 6.06
CA PRO A 321 -19.95 -11.64 6.86
C PRO A 321 -19.30 -13.01 7.11
N PHE A 322 -18.36 -13.44 6.26
CA PHE A 322 -17.65 -14.72 6.43
C PHE A 322 -16.58 -14.68 7.55
N LEU A 323 -16.12 -13.48 7.91
CA LEU A 323 -15.30 -13.26 9.09
C LEU A 323 -16.21 -13.26 10.32
N ASP A 324 -16.31 -14.41 10.96
CA ASP A 324 -17.17 -14.70 12.13
C ASP A 324 -16.33 -14.86 13.42
N PRO A 325 -16.74 -14.25 14.55
CA PRO A 325 -16.00 -14.29 15.81
C PRO A 325 -15.95 -15.67 16.49
N ASN A 326 -16.88 -16.58 16.21
CA ASN A 326 -16.90 -17.93 16.76
C ASN A 326 -15.92 -18.84 16.00
N ARG A 327 -15.86 -18.68 14.67
CA ARG A 327 -14.90 -19.36 13.79
C ARG A 327 -13.48 -18.83 13.97
N PHE A 328 -13.32 -17.53 14.23
CA PHE A 328 -12.04 -16.86 14.38
C PHE A 328 -11.89 -16.19 15.76
N PRO A 329 -11.81 -16.96 16.86
CA PRO A 329 -11.83 -16.43 18.24
C PRO A 329 -10.59 -15.62 18.62
N ARG A 330 -9.55 -15.59 17.78
CA ARG A 330 -8.34 -14.76 17.95
C ARG A 330 -8.25 -13.63 16.92
N MET A 331 -9.33 -13.34 16.20
CA MET A 331 -9.45 -12.19 15.31
C MET A 331 -10.12 -11.00 16.01
N VAL A 332 -9.77 -9.78 15.61
CA VAL A 332 -10.61 -8.58 15.78
C VAL A 332 -10.83 -7.95 14.40
N LEU A 333 -12.09 -7.64 14.08
CA LEU A 333 -12.46 -6.89 12.88
C LEU A 333 -12.71 -5.42 13.22
N LEU A 334 -12.03 -4.55 12.49
CA LEU A 334 -12.14 -3.10 12.58
C LEU A 334 -12.61 -2.54 11.22
N HIS A 335 -13.32 -1.42 11.24
CA HIS A 335 -13.82 -0.75 10.03
C HIS A 335 -13.33 0.70 9.96
N ALA A 336 -12.78 1.10 8.82
CA ALA A 336 -12.28 2.43 8.53
C ALA A 336 -12.70 2.85 7.11
N ARG A 337 -12.78 4.16 6.82
CA ARG A 337 -13.27 4.61 5.50
C ARG A 337 -12.15 4.59 4.46
N MET A 338 -12.43 4.17 3.23
CA MET A 338 -11.47 4.32 2.11
C MET A 338 -11.40 5.77 1.65
N LYS A 339 -10.20 6.30 1.39
CA LYS A 339 -10.02 7.62 0.73
C LYS A 339 -9.96 7.43 -0.79
N ALA A 340 -10.79 8.16 -1.52
CA ALA A 340 -10.84 8.12 -2.99
C ALA A 340 -9.52 8.60 -3.63
N GLY A 341 -9.13 7.96 -4.75
CA GLY A 341 -7.94 8.27 -5.54
C GLY A 341 -6.59 8.19 -4.80
N LEU A 342 -6.53 7.50 -3.66
CA LEU A 342 -5.28 7.08 -3.04
C LEU A 342 -5.04 5.62 -3.40
N SER A 343 -3.82 5.20 -3.72
CA SER A 343 -3.54 3.77 -3.97
C SER A 343 -3.92 2.94 -2.75
N PHE A 344 -4.48 1.75 -2.99
CA PHE A 344 -4.99 0.89 -1.92
C PHE A 344 -3.88 0.44 -0.95
N SER A 345 -2.61 0.37 -1.40
CA SER A 345 -1.46 0.03 -0.56
C SER A 345 -1.29 0.96 0.65
N PHE A 346 -1.67 2.24 0.55
CA PHE A 346 -1.64 3.17 1.68
C PHE A 346 -2.66 2.82 2.78
N SER A 347 -3.64 1.96 2.49
CA SER A 347 -4.52 1.38 3.50
C SER A 347 -3.76 0.46 4.47
N GLY A 348 -2.66 -0.17 4.05
CA GLY A 348 -1.78 -0.92 4.95
C GLY A 348 -1.08 -0.02 5.98
N LEU A 349 -0.59 1.15 5.56
CA LEU A 349 0.00 2.14 6.50
C LEU A 349 -1.06 2.71 7.46
N ARG A 350 -2.29 2.91 6.96
CA ARG A 350 -3.44 3.29 7.80
C ARG A 350 -3.81 2.18 8.78
N ALA A 351 -3.80 0.92 8.36
CA ALA A 351 -4.07 -0.22 9.23
C ALA A 351 -3.03 -0.34 10.36
N ALA A 352 -1.73 -0.18 10.06
CA ALA A 352 -0.67 -0.20 11.07
C ALA A 352 -0.87 0.83 12.20
N LEU A 353 -1.40 2.01 11.86
CA LEU A 353 -1.72 3.07 12.83
C LEU A 353 -3.07 2.82 13.55
N LEU A 354 -4.12 2.48 12.79
CA LEU A 354 -5.50 2.38 13.28
C LEU A 354 -5.77 1.09 14.05
N ALA A 355 -5.04 0.00 13.79
CA ALA A 355 -5.17 -1.27 14.51
C ALA A 355 -4.70 -1.20 15.97
N ARG A 356 -4.03 -0.11 16.39
CA ARG A 356 -3.47 0.08 17.74
C ARG A 356 -2.72 -1.15 18.27
N VAL A 357 -1.76 -1.65 17.50
CA VAL A 357 -0.90 -2.78 17.87
C VAL A 357 0.50 -2.29 18.24
N LYS A 358 0.99 -2.67 19.43
CA LYS A 358 2.30 -2.27 20.00
C LYS A 358 3.48 -2.94 19.32
N VAL A 359 3.36 -4.21 18.92
CA VAL A 359 4.31 -4.91 18.05
C VAL A 359 3.52 -5.60 16.95
N GLY A 360 3.55 -5.04 15.74
CA GLY A 360 2.74 -5.50 14.63
C GLY A 360 3.56 -6.02 13.46
N VAL A 361 2.96 -6.92 12.70
CA VAL A 361 3.45 -7.37 11.39
C VAL A 361 2.32 -7.16 10.39
N ASN A 362 2.55 -6.35 9.35
CA ASN A 362 1.58 -6.19 8.27
C ASN A 362 1.54 -7.48 7.43
N ILE A 363 0.36 -7.87 6.95
CA ILE A 363 0.18 -8.98 6.03
C ILE A 363 -0.93 -8.68 5.02
N GLU A 364 -0.70 -9.02 3.75
CA GLU A 364 -1.65 -8.78 2.65
C GLU A 364 -2.73 -9.87 2.56
N GLU A 365 -3.84 -9.51 1.92
CA GLU A 365 -5.05 -10.35 1.84
C GLU A 365 -4.88 -11.60 0.96
N ASP A 366 -3.85 -11.66 0.12
CA ASP A 366 -3.48 -12.78 -0.76
C ASP A 366 -2.29 -13.60 -0.23
N MET A 367 -1.95 -13.47 1.06
CA MET A 367 -0.92 -14.29 1.71
C MET A 367 -1.50 -15.50 2.44
N MET A 368 -0.69 -16.55 2.59
CA MET A 368 -1.02 -17.75 3.37
C MET A 368 0.15 -18.15 4.27
N PHE A 369 -0.09 -18.32 5.57
CA PHE A 369 0.91 -18.90 6.48
C PHE A 369 1.20 -20.35 6.12
N VAL A 370 2.48 -20.71 6.16
CA VAL A 370 2.97 -22.09 5.96
C VAL A 370 3.73 -22.65 7.16
N SER A 371 4.03 -21.82 8.17
CA SER A 371 4.99 -22.14 9.22
C SER A 371 4.68 -21.40 10.54
N PRO A 372 4.64 -22.10 11.70
CA PRO A 372 4.47 -21.45 13.01
C PRO A 372 5.69 -20.61 13.43
N GLN A 373 6.86 -20.84 12.82
CA GLN A 373 8.06 -20.04 13.07
C GLN A 373 7.90 -18.56 12.65
N ALA A 374 6.87 -18.21 11.88
CA ALA A 374 6.52 -16.82 11.57
C ALA A 374 6.32 -15.95 12.84
N ASP A 375 5.86 -16.54 13.94
CA ASP A 375 5.69 -15.85 15.23
C ASP A 375 7.01 -15.32 15.83
N THR A 376 8.17 -15.81 15.36
CA THR A 376 9.49 -15.28 15.80
C THR A 376 9.67 -13.81 15.41
N LEU A 377 8.99 -13.33 14.35
CA LEU A 377 9.02 -11.93 13.93
C LEU A 377 8.63 -10.97 15.06
N PHE A 378 7.71 -11.32 15.97
CA PHE A 378 7.31 -10.41 17.07
C PHE A 378 8.43 -10.21 18.10
N ALA A 379 9.15 -11.28 18.46
CA ALA A 379 10.29 -11.19 19.37
C ALA A 379 11.39 -10.33 18.75
N ARG A 380 11.79 -10.64 17.51
CA ARG A 380 12.85 -9.94 16.80
C ARG A 380 12.47 -8.50 16.46
N THR A 381 11.21 -8.22 16.12
CA THR A 381 10.71 -6.84 15.90
C THR A 381 10.82 -5.98 17.16
N ARG A 382 10.54 -6.55 18.34
CA ARG A 382 10.73 -5.87 19.64
C ARG A 382 12.21 -5.60 19.96
N GLU A 383 13.10 -6.52 19.59
CA GLU A 383 14.54 -6.41 19.84
C GLU A 383 15.24 -5.45 18.86
N GLU A 384 14.82 -5.45 17.59
CA GLU A 384 15.48 -4.69 16.53
C GLU A 384 14.92 -3.26 16.39
N ILE A 385 13.63 -3.03 16.66
CA ILE A 385 12.96 -1.73 16.55
C ILE A 385 12.74 -1.14 17.94
N THR A 386 13.57 -0.16 18.29
CA THR A 386 13.67 0.43 19.63
C THR A 386 13.66 1.96 19.55
N GLU A 387 13.73 2.66 20.69
CA GLU A 387 13.90 4.12 20.71
C GLU A 387 15.16 4.59 19.94
N LEU A 388 16.20 3.76 19.90
CA LEU A 388 17.44 4.02 19.15
C LEU A 388 17.37 3.60 17.67
N TYR A 389 16.34 2.85 17.27
CA TYR A 389 16.05 2.49 15.88
C TYR A 389 14.52 2.57 15.63
N PRO A 390 13.95 3.79 15.58
CA PRO A 390 12.50 4.01 15.56
C PRO A 390 11.92 3.91 14.13
N PHE A 391 12.30 2.86 13.40
CA PHE A 391 11.99 2.68 11.99
C PHE A 391 11.32 1.32 11.73
N PRO A 392 10.25 1.26 10.90
CA PRO A 392 9.67 -0.02 10.52
C PRO A 392 10.69 -0.83 9.72
N MET A 393 10.66 -2.15 9.87
CA MET A 393 11.57 -3.04 9.17
C MET A 393 10.83 -3.82 8.11
N LEU A 394 11.30 -3.69 6.86
CA LEU A 394 10.63 -4.27 5.70
C LEU A 394 11.19 -5.68 5.40
N PRO A 395 10.34 -6.63 4.96
CA PRO A 395 10.81 -7.80 4.23
C PRO A 395 11.55 -7.35 2.97
N THR A 396 12.63 -8.05 2.62
CA THR A 396 13.45 -7.67 1.46
C THR A 396 12.72 -8.02 0.17
N HIS A 397 12.56 -7.03 -0.72
CA HIS A 397 11.74 -7.17 -1.92
C HIS A 397 12.42 -7.99 -3.00
N PHE A 398 11.61 -8.67 -3.82
CA PHE A 398 12.13 -9.56 -4.87
C PHE A 398 12.76 -8.81 -6.05
N LEU A 399 12.18 -7.65 -6.44
CA LEU A 399 12.88 -6.70 -7.31
C LEU A 399 13.97 -5.99 -6.52
N ASP A 400 15.17 -5.93 -7.08
CA ASP A 400 16.11 -4.86 -6.75
C ASP A 400 15.68 -3.56 -7.44
N ARG A 401 15.86 -2.43 -6.77
CA ARG A 401 15.56 -1.09 -7.30
C ARG A 401 16.68 -0.07 -7.08
N ASP A 402 17.84 -0.49 -6.57
CA ASP A 402 18.99 0.41 -6.37
C ASP A 402 19.62 0.80 -7.73
N PRO A 403 19.66 2.09 -8.11
CA PRO A 403 20.26 2.50 -9.39
C PRO A 403 21.72 2.09 -9.58
N ALA A 404 22.48 1.80 -8.51
CA ALA A 404 23.83 1.25 -8.59
C ALA A 404 23.88 -0.16 -9.22
N ASN A 405 22.78 -0.93 -9.12
CA ASN A 405 22.66 -2.31 -9.61
C ASN A 405 21.99 -2.41 -10.99
N LYS A 406 21.77 -1.30 -11.69
CA LYS A 406 21.12 -1.27 -13.02
C LYS A 406 21.80 -2.15 -14.08
N GLU A 407 23.13 -2.24 -14.02
CA GLU A 407 23.94 -3.07 -14.94
C GLU A 407 24.14 -4.52 -14.42
N ALA A 408 23.47 -4.92 -13.33
CA ALA A 408 23.62 -6.23 -12.72
C ALA A 408 22.92 -7.32 -13.56
N LYS A 409 23.71 -7.99 -14.41
CA LYS A 409 23.33 -9.05 -15.37
C LYS A 409 22.41 -10.18 -14.86
N TYR A 410 22.22 -10.33 -13.55
CA TYR A 410 21.45 -11.42 -12.92
C TYR A 410 20.42 -10.94 -11.87
N GLY A 411 20.23 -9.63 -11.70
CA GLY A 411 19.20 -9.09 -10.81
C GLY A 411 17.84 -8.97 -11.50
N ASN A 412 16.75 -9.25 -10.77
CA ASN A 412 15.41 -8.86 -11.20
C ASN A 412 15.25 -7.35 -10.90
N PHE A 413 15.63 -6.49 -11.84
CA PHE A 413 15.84 -5.07 -11.59
C PHE A 413 14.71 -4.19 -12.13
N LEU A 414 14.25 -3.23 -11.31
CA LEU A 414 13.34 -2.15 -11.72
C LEU A 414 13.83 -0.83 -11.13
N GLU A 415 14.40 0.04 -11.96
CA GLU A 415 14.96 1.32 -11.51
C GLU A 415 13.89 2.19 -10.83
N PHE A 416 14.11 2.57 -9.57
CA PHE A 416 13.27 3.56 -8.91
C PHE A 416 13.63 4.97 -9.40
N THR A 417 13.23 5.30 -10.63
CA THR A 417 13.14 6.69 -11.09
C THR A 417 11.76 7.24 -10.74
N VAL A 418 11.72 8.33 -9.96
CA VAL A 418 10.58 9.24 -10.05
C VAL A 418 10.70 9.96 -11.40
N PRO A 419 9.67 9.96 -12.27
CA PRO A 419 9.80 10.47 -13.63
C PRO A 419 10.23 11.94 -13.68
N GLY A 420 11.40 12.22 -14.25
CA GLY A 420 11.82 13.58 -14.61
C GLY A 420 13.33 13.87 -14.51
N SER A 421 14.04 13.37 -13.49
CA SER A 421 15.45 13.74 -13.25
C SER A 421 16.12 12.83 -12.21
N PRO A 422 17.48 12.72 -12.18
CA PRO A 422 18.22 12.46 -10.94
C PRO A 422 18.07 13.63 -9.95
N ASP A 423 16.85 13.86 -9.46
CA ASP A 423 16.51 14.96 -8.57
C ASP A 423 17.19 14.76 -7.19
N PRO A 424 18.07 15.69 -6.74
CA PRO A 424 18.79 15.58 -5.47
C PRO A 424 17.86 15.60 -4.23
N ARG A 425 16.56 15.87 -4.40
CA ARG A 425 15.53 15.68 -3.37
C ARG A 425 15.24 14.22 -3.04
N PHE A 426 15.68 13.25 -3.85
CA PHE A 426 15.61 11.83 -3.48
C PHE A 426 16.89 11.38 -2.75
N PRO A 427 16.76 10.64 -1.62
CA PRO A 427 17.89 10.10 -0.89
C PRO A 427 18.52 8.93 -1.65
N ARG A 428 19.81 8.67 -1.38
CA ARG A 428 20.48 7.44 -1.86
C ARG A 428 20.03 6.23 -1.03
N PRO A 429 19.90 5.03 -1.63
CA PRO A 429 19.52 3.82 -0.91
C PRO A 429 20.47 3.46 0.25
N THR A 430 19.95 3.44 1.48
CA THR A 430 20.71 3.05 2.69
C THR A 430 20.47 1.59 3.12
N LEU A 431 19.44 0.95 2.56
CA LEU A 431 19.15 -0.49 2.62
C LEU A 431 18.62 -0.96 1.26
N ARG A 432 18.58 -2.28 1.01
CA ARG A 432 17.91 -2.84 -0.19
C ARG A 432 16.44 -2.44 -0.19
N TRP A 433 15.84 -2.33 -1.38
CA TRP A 433 14.40 -2.14 -1.52
C TRP A 433 13.62 -3.23 -0.76
N GLY A 434 12.67 -2.80 0.07
CA GLY A 434 11.82 -3.67 0.88
C GLY A 434 10.35 -3.56 0.49
N GLN A 435 9.57 -4.61 0.76
CA GLN A 435 8.15 -4.68 0.41
C GLN A 435 7.27 -4.04 1.49
N ALA A 436 6.07 -3.57 1.11
CA ALA A 436 5.22 -2.78 2.00
C ALA A 436 4.67 -3.51 3.25
N GLN A 437 4.78 -4.84 3.36
CA GLN A 437 4.33 -5.61 4.52
C GLN A 437 5.40 -5.63 5.64
N GLY A 438 5.79 -4.45 6.08
CA GLY A 438 6.77 -4.26 7.16
C GLY A 438 6.27 -4.65 8.55
N THR A 439 7.21 -4.84 9.47
CA THR A 439 6.95 -4.97 10.91
C THR A 439 7.28 -3.67 11.64
N TRP A 440 6.67 -3.47 12.82
CA TRP A 440 6.94 -2.33 13.68
C TRP A 440 6.86 -2.72 15.16
N SER A 441 7.68 -2.08 15.99
CA SER A 441 7.27 -1.79 17.37
C SER A 441 6.65 -0.39 17.43
N PHE A 442 6.01 -0.05 18.54
CA PHE A 442 5.38 1.26 18.74
C PHE A 442 6.33 2.46 18.54
N TRP A 443 7.66 2.25 18.66
CA TRP A 443 8.68 3.25 18.35
C TRP A 443 8.71 3.68 16.88
N ALA A 444 8.26 2.82 15.96
CA ALA A 444 8.22 3.10 14.52
C ALA A 444 6.88 3.72 14.05
N LEU A 445 5.82 3.69 14.87
CA LEU A 445 4.55 4.31 14.51
C LEU A 445 4.64 5.83 14.26
N PRO A 446 5.43 6.64 15.00
CA PRO A 446 5.65 8.05 14.68
C PRO A 446 6.26 8.29 13.29
N PHE A 447 7.15 7.39 12.82
CA PHE A 447 7.70 7.45 11.46
C PHE A 447 6.58 7.20 10.43
N VAL A 448 5.83 6.10 10.57
CA VAL A 448 4.74 5.74 9.66
C VAL A 448 3.69 6.84 9.60
N GLY A 449 3.29 7.37 10.76
CA GLY A 449 2.34 8.47 10.89
C GLY A 449 2.80 9.74 10.17
N ARG A 450 4.06 10.15 10.33
CA ARG A 450 4.62 11.37 9.72
C ARG A 450 4.67 11.29 8.20
N TRP A 451 5.16 10.18 7.65
CA TRP A 451 5.27 10.00 6.20
C TRP A 451 3.90 9.83 5.54
N LEU A 452 2.98 9.07 6.15
CA LEU A 452 1.60 8.98 5.68
C LEU A 452 0.87 10.33 5.79
N ALA A 453 1.11 11.11 6.85
CA ALA A 453 0.57 12.45 7.00
C ALA A 453 1.01 13.39 5.88
N ALA A 454 2.27 13.30 5.46
CA ALA A 454 2.76 14.04 4.32
C ALA A 454 2.05 13.64 3.02
N LYS A 455 1.95 12.33 2.73
CA LYS A 455 1.30 11.80 1.51
C LYS A 455 -0.19 12.16 1.43
N LEU A 456 -0.93 12.07 2.54
CA LEU A 456 -2.36 12.36 2.59
C LEU A 456 -2.67 13.86 2.39
N LEU A 457 -1.75 14.74 2.83
CA LEU A 457 -1.80 16.19 2.65
C LEU A 457 -1.13 16.67 1.34
N GLY A 458 -0.48 15.79 0.57
CA GLY A 458 0.22 16.13 -0.68
C GLY A 458 1.52 16.95 -0.50
N ARG A 459 1.97 17.15 0.76
CA ARG A 459 3.10 18.02 1.10
C ARG A 459 4.45 17.31 0.99
N GLU A 460 5.53 18.09 0.96
CA GLU A 460 6.88 17.52 1.12
C GLU A 460 7.14 17.10 2.58
N GLU A 461 8.01 16.10 2.75
CA GLU A 461 8.54 15.66 4.05
C GLU A 461 10.06 15.53 3.92
N GLN A 462 10.81 16.30 4.72
CA GLN A 462 12.28 16.37 4.63
C GLN A 462 12.82 16.61 3.20
N GLY A 463 12.09 17.43 2.42
CA GLY A 463 12.39 17.76 1.02
C GLY A 463 11.97 16.70 -0.01
N VAL A 464 11.35 15.59 0.41
CA VAL A 464 10.84 14.55 -0.51
C VAL A 464 9.41 14.89 -0.93
N PRO A 465 9.09 15.00 -2.23
CA PRO A 465 7.74 15.34 -2.71
C PRO A 465 6.79 14.14 -2.64
N THR A 466 6.28 13.82 -1.45
CA THR A 466 5.53 12.57 -1.17
C THR A 466 4.32 12.32 -2.08
N ARG A 467 3.70 13.37 -2.65
CA ARG A 467 2.67 13.29 -3.69
C ARG A 467 3.04 12.35 -4.84
N SER A 468 4.30 12.37 -5.30
CA SER A 468 4.78 11.63 -6.49
C SER A 468 5.09 10.15 -6.23
N LEU A 469 5.10 9.72 -4.97
CA LEU A 469 5.37 8.34 -4.58
C LEU A 469 4.08 7.53 -4.77
N GLY A 470 4.04 6.65 -5.77
CA GLY A 470 2.82 6.01 -6.24
C GLY A 470 2.21 5.08 -5.20
N GLU A 471 3.05 4.27 -4.57
CA GLU A 471 2.66 3.23 -3.61
C GLU A 471 3.17 3.48 -2.19
N ALA A 472 2.56 2.80 -1.21
CA ALA A 472 3.06 2.74 0.16
C ALA A 472 4.49 2.18 0.26
N GLU A 473 4.83 1.26 -0.64
CA GLU A 473 6.18 0.73 -0.78
C GLU A 473 7.20 1.83 -1.13
N ASP A 474 6.88 2.68 -2.11
CA ASP A 474 7.75 3.79 -2.51
C ASP A 474 7.90 4.80 -1.36
N LEU A 475 6.80 5.11 -0.65
CA LEU A 475 6.80 6.01 0.51
C LEU A 475 7.65 5.48 1.66
N LEU A 476 7.55 4.19 1.99
CA LEU A 476 8.33 3.57 3.06
C LEU A 476 9.83 3.54 2.71
N ASN A 477 10.21 3.04 1.53
CA ASN A 477 11.62 2.93 1.14
C ASN A 477 12.29 4.31 1.08
N VAL A 478 11.68 5.29 0.41
CA VAL A 478 12.23 6.64 0.30
C VAL A 478 12.29 7.33 1.66
N GLY A 479 11.30 7.14 2.54
CA GLY A 479 11.33 7.67 3.91
C GLY A 479 12.44 7.06 4.77
N LEU A 480 12.61 5.73 4.69
CA LEU A 480 13.65 5.00 5.41
C LEU A 480 15.05 5.44 4.95
N TRP A 481 15.26 5.60 3.64
CA TRP A 481 16.52 6.11 3.08
C TRP A 481 16.79 7.56 3.47
N ARG A 482 15.75 8.42 3.48
CA ARG A 482 15.87 9.84 3.89
C ARG A 482 16.32 9.96 5.35
N GLU A 483 15.83 9.10 6.22
CA GLU A 483 16.18 9.05 7.65
C GLU A 483 17.36 8.11 7.99
N LYS A 484 18.01 7.53 6.96
CA LYS A 484 19.20 6.68 7.07
C LYS A 484 18.98 5.39 7.89
N ALA A 485 17.79 4.83 7.83
CA ALA A 485 17.52 3.48 8.30
C ALA A 485 18.42 2.46 7.57
N SER A 486 18.75 1.34 8.22
CA SER A 486 19.81 0.42 7.76
C SER A 486 19.51 -1.07 7.95
N LYS A 487 18.43 -1.43 8.66
CA LYS A 487 18.00 -2.80 8.90
C LYS A 487 16.83 -3.16 7.99
N ALA A 488 16.85 -4.39 7.48
CA ALA A 488 15.74 -5.06 6.80
C ALA A 488 15.65 -6.52 7.28
N TRP A 489 14.49 -7.16 7.09
CA TRP A 489 14.35 -8.58 7.41
C TRP A 489 14.95 -9.46 6.30
N CYS A 490 15.57 -10.57 6.70
CA CYS A 490 15.98 -11.67 5.81
C CYS A 490 14.78 -12.51 5.33
N LEU A 491 13.69 -11.83 5.01
CA LEU A 491 12.43 -12.39 4.57
C LEU A 491 12.20 -11.96 3.13
N TRP A 492 12.84 -12.68 2.21
CA TRP A 492 12.52 -12.61 0.79
C TRP A 492 11.15 -13.27 0.55
N GLN A 493 10.23 -12.54 -0.06
CA GLN A 493 8.90 -13.06 -0.36
C GLN A 493 8.91 -13.88 -1.65
N THR A 494 8.39 -15.10 -1.54
CA THR A 494 8.38 -16.05 -2.64
C THR A 494 7.01 -16.04 -3.33
N VAL A 495 7.03 -15.76 -4.64
CA VAL A 495 5.82 -15.63 -5.46
C VAL A 495 5.22 -17.01 -5.74
N GLY A 496 3.92 -17.17 -5.49
CA GLY A 496 3.15 -18.38 -5.76
C GLY A 496 3.05 -19.35 -4.58
N THR A 497 1.85 -19.86 -4.29
CA THR A 497 1.67 -21.00 -3.35
C THR A 497 2.50 -22.22 -3.76
N ASP A 498 2.81 -22.33 -5.05
CA ASP A 498 3.67 -23.36 -5.61
C ASP A 498 5.01 -23.47 -4.90
N VAL A 499 5.52 -22.38 -4.32
CA VAL A 499 6.75 -22.41 -3.51
C VAL A 499 6.53 -23.11 -2.17
N ALA A 500 5.33 -23.04 -1.59
CA ALA A 500 5.01 -23.79 -0.37
C ALA A 500 5.22 -25.30 -0.60
N TRP A 501 4.57 -25.90 -1.60
CA TRP A 501 4.74 -27.34 -1.84
C TRP A 501 6.06 -27.71 -2.56
N ASN A 502 6.50 -26.96 -3.57
CA ASN A 502 7.71 -27.33 -4.32
C ASN A 502 9.01 -27.09 -3.55
N ASN A 503 9.09 -26.01 -2.76
CA ASN A 503 10.34 -25.53 -2.18
C ASN A 503 10.39 -25.67 -0.66
N PHE A 504 9.36 -25.26 0.07
CA PHE A 504 9.32 -25.42 1.54
C PHE A 504 9.07 -26.87 1.94
N ILE A 505 7.93 -27.45 1.57
CA ILE A 505 7.59 -28.86 1.83
C ILE A 505 8.58 -29.78 1.10
N GLY A 506 8.79 -29.55 -0.21
CA GLY A 506 9.71 -30.34 -1.03
C GLY A 506 11.20 -30.16 -0.73
N GLN A 507 11.59 -29.18 0.11
CA GLN A 507 12.97 -28.82 0.44
C GLN A 507 13.88 -28.65 -0.81
N ARG A 508 13.39 -27.90 -1.81
CA ARG A 508 14.09 -27.64 -3.09
C ARG A 508 14.49 -26.16 -3.23
N PRO A 509 15.63 -25.83 -3.86
CA PRO A 509 16.03 -24.44 -4.11
C PRO A 509 14.93 -23.62 -4.80
N PRO A 510 14.52 -22.46 -4.24
CA PRO A 510 13.52 -21.59 -4.83
C PRO A 510 14.09 -20.73 -5.96
N GLY A 511 13.40 -20.74 -7.12
CA GLY A 511 13.78 -19.94 -8.29
C GLY A 511 15.02 -20.45 -9.04
N ALA A 512 15.52 -19.61 -9.95
CA ALA A 512 16.78 -19.83 -10.66
C ALA A 512 17.98 -19.32 -9.83
N PRO A 513 19.19 -19.89 -10.00
CA PRO A 513 20.39 -19.39 -9.33
C PRO A 513 20.60 -17.89 -9.57
N GLY A 514 20.78 -17.12 -8.49
CA GLY A 514 21.00 -15.67 -8.53
C GLY A 514 19.74 -14.81 -8.58
N LEU A 515 18.52 -15.38 -8.73
CA LEU A 515 17.25 -14.64 -8.81
C LEU A 515 17.06 -13.66 -7.62
N ASN A 516 17.59 -14.03 -6.45
CA ASN A 516 17.53 -13.27 -5.21
C ASN A 516 18.80 -12.49 -4.85
N SER A 517 19.78 -12.39 -5.75
CA SER A 517 21.02 -11.63 -5.51
C SER A 517 20.80 -10.10 -5.49
N ASP A 518 21.72 -9.38 -4.85
CA ASP A 518 21.99 -7.94 -4.99
C ASP A 518 23.53 -7.81 -4.87
N PRO A 519 24.27 -7.42 -5.92
CA PRO A 519 25.73 -7.39 -5.90
C PRO A 519 26.36 -6.49 -4.82
N THR A 520 25.60 -5.55 -4.25
CA THR A 520 26.07 -4.60 -3.22
C THR A 520 25.75 -5.01 -1.78
N ARG A 521 24.75 -5.88 -1.56
CA ARG A 521 24.27 -6.24 -0.19
C ARG A 521 24.04 -7.73 0.03
N PHE A 522 23.74 -8.49 -1.02
CA PHE A 522 23.40 -9.91 -0.96
C PHE A 522 23.96 -10.67 -2.18
N PRO A 523 25.31 -10.74 -2.33
CA PRO A 523 25.94 -11.34 -3.51
C PRO A 523 25.59 -12.83 -3.67
N GLU A 524 25.41 -13.56 -2.57
CA GLU A 524 24.99 -14.98 -2.55
C GLU A 524 23.46 -15.19 -2.47
N GLY A 525 22.69 -14.11 -2.66
CA GLY A 525 21.24 -14.11 -2.55
C GLY A 525 20.72 -13.70 -1.18
N VAL A 526 19.57 -13.02 -1.13
CA VAL A 526 18.87 -12.73 0.14
C VAL A 526 18.38 -14.05 0.75
N PRO A 527 18.60 -14.32 2.05
CA PRO A 527 18.02 -15.50 2.69
C PRO A 527 16.50 -15.51 2.57
N ILE A 528 15.94 -16.71 2.41
CA ILE A 528 14.50 -16.94 2.31
C ILE A 528 14.03 -17.58 3.61
N ALA A 529 13.02 -17.00 4.24
CA ALA A 529 12.32 -17.57 5.38
C ALA A 529 10.88 -17.92 4.97
N PHE A 530 10.56 -19.20 4.98
CA PHE A 530 9.26 -19.72 4.57
C PHE A 530 8.22 -19.56 5.70
N TYR A 531 7.85 -18.31 5.98
CA TYR A 531 6.79 -17.96 6.93
C TYR A 531 5.41 -17.97 6.27
N TRP A 532 5.32 -17.38 5.07
CA TRP A 532 4.15 -17.35 4.23
C TRP A 532 4.49 -17.53 2.74
N ALA A 533 3.49 -17.90 1.95
CA ALA A 533 3.54 -17.95 0.49
C ALA A 533 2.50 -16.99 -0.11
N TRP A 534 2.79 -16.46 -1.30
CA TRP A 534 1.92 -15.49 -1.99
C TRP A 534 0.95 -16.21 -2.93
N ALA A 535 -0.36 -16.07 -2.74
CA ALA A 535 -1.36 -17.00 -3.28
C ALA A 535 -2.02 -16.58 -4.60
N GLU A 536 -1.55 -15.51 -5.24
CA GLU A 536 -1.91 -15.10 -6.61
C GLU A 536 -3.43 -14.90 -6.84
N GLY A 537 -4.19 -14.71 -5.77
CA GLY A 537 -5.64 -14.56 -5.82
C GLY A 537 -6.45 -15.85 -6.06
N ASN A 538 -5.83 -17.04 -5.97
CA ASN A 538 -6.47 -18.31 -6.32
C ASN A 538 -6.83 -19.15 -5.07
N LEU A 539 -8.13 -19.34 -4.82
CA LEU A 539 -8.63 -20.15 -3.69
C LEU A 539 -8.24 -21.63 -3.78
N ASP A 540 -8.29 -22.22 -4.97
CA ASP A 540 -8.02 -23.65 -5.18
C ASP A 540 -6.56 -23.97 -4.83
N LYS A 541 -5.67 -22.98 -4.99
CA LYS A 541 -4.27 -23.00 -4.54
C LYS A 541 -4.12 -22.94 -3.02
N TYR A 542 -4.97 -22.17 -2.30
CA TYR A 542 -5.01 -22.19 -0.83
C TYR A 542 -5.42 -23.56 -0.30
N ASP A 543 -6.57 -24.09 -0.74
CA ASP A 543 -7.12 -25.32 -0.15
C ASP A 543 -6.19 -26.52 -0.38
N ARG A 544 -5.58 -26.63 -1.57
CA ARG A 544 -4.50 -27.61 -1.83
C ARG A 544 -3.29 -27.42 -0.91
N ALA A 545 -2.87 -26.18 -0.65
CA ALA A 545 -1.71 -25.93 0.20
C ALA A 545 -1.99 -26.25 1.68
N PHE A 546 -3.22 -26.01 2.15
CA PHE A 546 -3.67 -26.50 3.47
C PHE A 546 -3.61 -28.03 3.55
N GLU A 547 -4.12 -28.76 2.55
CA GLU A 547 -4.04 -30.22 2.54
C GLU A 547 -2.60 -30.75 2.67
N GLU A 548 -1.63 -30.18 1.95
CA GLU A 548 -0.23 -30.62 2.02
C GLU A 548 0.44 -30.25 3.36
N LEU A 549 0.09 -29.11 3.96
CA LEU A 549 0.61 -28.71 5.27
C LEU A 549 0.00 -29.51 6.42
N ASP A 550 -1.27 -29.89 6.34
CA ASP A 550 -1.89 -30.78 7.34
C ASP A 550 -1.34 -32.22 7.23
N LYS A 551 -1.06 -32.73 6.01
CA LYS A 551 -0.34 -34.02 5.81
C LYS A 551 1.03 -34.02 6.51
N LEU A 552 1.80 -32.92 6.43
CA LEU A 552 3.07 -32.79 7.16
C LEU A 552 2.88 -32.79 8.68
N LYS A 553 1.86 -32.06 9.16
CA LYS A 553 1.52 -31.94 10.58
C LYS A 553 1.08 -33.29 11.18
N GLU A 554 0.28 -34.06 10.46
CA GLU A 554 -0.08 -35.44 10.80
C GLU A 554 1.13 -36.38 10.81
N ALA A 555 2.05 -36.20 9.86
CA ALA A 555 3.33 -36.93 9.82
C ALA A 555 4.35 -36.48 10.89
N GLY A 556 4.04 -35.47 11.71
CA GLY A 556 4.97 -34.89 12.69
C GLY A 556 6.21 -34.23 12.08
N SER A 557 6.15 -33.86 10.80
CA SER A 557 7.28 -33.33 10.04
C SER A 557 7.27 -31.80 10.00
N CYS A 558 8.36 -31.18 10.47
CA CYS A 558 8.61 -29.75 10.33
C CYS A 558 9.69 -29.55 9.25
N PRO A 559 9.36 -29.04 8.05
CA PRO A 559 10.37 -28.67 7.07
C PRO A 559 11.22 -27.50 7.61
N LYS A 560 12.48 -27.44 7.17
CA LYS A 560 13.39 -26.37 7.59
C LYS A 560 12.91 -25.02 7.04
N THR A 561 12.77 -24.05 7.93
CA THR A 561 12.14 -22.75 7.65
C THR A 561 13.01 -21.81 6.80
N TYR A 562 14.34 -21.99 6.78
CA TYR A 562 15.25 -21.04 6.15
C TYR A 562 16.04 -21.67 5.00
N TRP A 563 16.27 -20.91 3.92
CA TRP A 563 17.14 -21.29 2.80
C TRP A 563 18.07 -20.14 2.40
N HIS A 564 19.34 -20.45 2.14
CA HIS A 564 20.35 -19.53 1.61
C HIS A 564 21.52 -20.34 1.02
N ALA A 565 22.27 -19.78 0.06
CA ALA A 565 23.43 -20.41 -0.57
C ALA A 565 23.23 -21.89 -1.02
N GLY A 566 22.02 -22.25 -1.46
CA GLY A 566 21.69 -23.62 -1.88
C GLY A 566 21.32 -24.60 -0.75
N LYS A 567 21.39 -24.19 0.52
CA LYS A 567 21.18 -25.05 1.71
C LYS A 567 20.00 -24.60 2.57
N PHE A 568 19.37 -25.57 3.23
CA PHE A 568 18.29 -25.35 4.18
C PHE A 568 18.78 -25.44 5.65
N TYR A 569 18.30 -24.52 6.49
CA TYR A 569 18.66 -24.35 7.91
C TYR A 569 17.39 -24.37 8.79
N GLN A 570 17.46 -24.97 9.98
CA GLN A 570 16.30 -25.11 10.85
C GLN A 570 16.00 -23.82 11.64
N THR A 571 17.04 -23.07 11.98
CA THR A 571 16.97 -21.75 12.63
C THR A 571 17.76 -20.70 11.85
N PHE A 572 17.39 -19.42 11.99
CA PHE A 572 18.19 -18.33 11.43
C PHE A 572 19.56 -18.22 12.11
N ALA A 573 19.70 -18.67 13.37
CA ALA A 573 20.98 -18.74 14.06
C ALA A 573 21.97 -19.71 13.39
N GLU A 574 21.53 -20.90 12.95
CA GLU A 574 22.37 -21.81 12.14
C GLU A 574 22.82 -21.15 10.83
N LEU A 575 21.89 -20.49 10.12
CA LEU A 575 22.17 -19.80 8.87
C LEU A 575 23.20 -18.69 9.08
N LYS A 576 23.01 -17.87 10.13
CA LYS A 576 23.86 -16.73 10.45
C LYS A 576 25.23 -17.11 11.03
N ALA A 577 25.36 -18.29 11.64
CA ALA A 577 26.63 -18.86 12.06
C ALA A 577 27.48 -19.36 10.88
N GLU A 578 26.83 -19.80 9.79
CA GLU A 578 27.50 -20.24 8.57
C GLU A 578 27.76 -19.08 7.59
N HIS A 579 26.86 -18.08 7.57
CA HIS A 579 26.91 -16.87 6.72
C HIS A 579 26.93 -15.59 7.58
N PRO A 580 28.06 -15.29 8.26
CA PRO A 580 28.17 -14.18 9.21
C PRO A 580 28.16 -12.79 8.54
N ASP A 581 28.26 -12.72 7.23
CA ASP A 581 28.23 -11.51 6.40
C ASP A 581 26.80 -11.01 6.09
N VAL A 582 25.80 -11.92 6.01
CA VAL A 582 24.38 -11.62 5.71
C VAL A 582 23.88 -10.36 6.43
N ALA A 583 23.65 -9.27 5.68
CA ALA A 583 23.48 -7.94 6.27
C ALA A 583 22.09 -7.68 6.89
N CYS A 584 21.09 -8.49 6.53
CA CYS A 584 19.76 -8.45 7.12
C CYS A 584 19.71 -9.24 8.45
N THR A 585 18.59 -9.14 9.15
CA THR A 585 18.34 -9.85 10.41
C THR A 585 17.02 -10.65 10.34
N LEU A 586 16.88 -11.65 11.19
CA LEU A 586 15.69 -12.45 11.52
C LEU A 586 15.95 -13.13 12.88
#